data_AF-A0AAE1QP87-F1
#
_entry.id   AF-A0AAE1QP87-F1
#
_cell.length_a   1.000
_cell.length_b   1.000
_cell.length_c   1.000
_cell.angle_alpha   90.00
_cell.angle_beta   90.00
_cell.angle_gamma   90.00
#
_symmetry.space_group_name_H-M   'P 1'
#
loop_
_entity.id
_entity.type
_entity.pdbx_description
1 polymer ?
#
loop_
_entity_poly.entity_id
_entity_poly.type
_entity_poly.pdbx_seq_one_letter_code
_entity_poly.pdbx_strand_id
1 'polypeptide(L)'
;MGNVQAKDTSTVMSPNLVEPKIDDQDKEIINNIKPIATRNPGTVEDLNKQCKEIFPSNFEGCRLIFNKGLSNHFQVSHTVNMSNATPAGYRFGVTYVGTNIVGPGEAYPILLGDIDPSGNLNANIIHQFHPRLKSKLVAQFQNNKCAAFQLASDYKAETYTTSCTLVNIDIVNKSGIAVGHFLKNLTPKLDLGCEVACQYGPQIPQGSVTAYSASIRYKRSNIMFHNNE
;
A
#
# COMPACT_ATOMS: atom_id res chain seq x y z
N MET A 1 -7.14 45.89 -71.76
CA MET A 1 -5.79 45.94 -71.15
C MET A 1 -6.03 46.06 -69.65
N GLY A 2 -5.98 45.02 -68.83
CA GLY A 2 -5.01 43.93 -68.79
C GLY A 2 -4.06 44.22 -67.64
N ASN A 3 -4.31 43.65 -66.46
CA ASN A 3 -3.27 42.98 -65.69
C ASN A 3 -3.85 42.11 -64.57
N VAL A 4 -3.51 40.83 -64.69
CA VAL A 4 -3.61 39.78 -63.70
C VAL A 4 -2.35 39.83 -62.86
N GLN A 5 -2.46 39.71 -61.53
CA GLN A 5 -1.41 39.11 -60.72
C GLN A 5 -2.04 38.30 -59.60
N ALA A 6 -1.93 36.98 -59.74
CA ALA A 6 -2.23 36.00 -58.71
C ALA A 6 -1.11 35.99 -57.66
N LYS A 7 -1.47 35.81 -56.40
CA LYS A 7 -0.58 35.25 -55.37
C LYS A 7 -1.42 34.55 -54.31
N ASP A 8 -1.61 33.24 -54.52
CA ASP A 8 -1.94 32.30 -53.45
C ASP A 8 -0.83 32.28 -52.41
N THR A 9 -1.16 32.25 -51.12
CA THR A 9 -0.48 31.44 -50.07
C THR A 9 -1.31 31.46 -48.78
N SER A 10 -2.16 30.42 -48.65
CA SER A 10 -2.60 29.72 -47.44
C SER A 10 -2.91 30.48 -46.13
N THR A 11 -4.21 30.60 -45.85
CA THR A 11 -4.77 30.74 -44.50
C THR A 11 -4.57 29.43 -43.73
N VAL A 12 -3.73 29.43 -42.68
CA VAL A 12 -3.72 28.32 -41.71
C VAL A 12 -4.80 28.60 -40.67
N MET A 13 -6.00 28.05 -40.89
CA MET A 13 -7.01 27.95 -39.83
C MET A 13 -6.53 26.92 -38.81
N SER A 14 -6.22 27.35 -37.60
CA SER A 14 -6.08 26.45 -36.46
C SER A 14 -7.46 25.87 -36.14
N PRO A 15 -7.64 24.54 -36.07
CA PRO A 15 -8.92 23.97 -35.70
C PRO A 15 -9.20 24.30 -34.23
N ASN A 16 -10.30 25.02 -33.98
CA ASN A 16 -10.88 25.13 -32.65
C ASN A 16 -11.18 23.71 -32.17
N LEU A 17 -10.39 23.22 -31.21
CA LEU A 17 -10.73 22.05 -30.41
C LEU A 17 -11.98 22.42 -29.61
N VAL A 18 -13.13 21.99 -30.09
CA VAL A 18 -14.39 22.05 -29.36
C VAL A 18 -14.23 21.14 -28.14
N GLU A 19 -14.06 21.74 -26.95
CA GLU A 19 -14.20 21.01 -25.70
C GLU A 19 -15.60 20.35 -25.67
N PRO A 20 -15.72 19.06 -25.32
CA PRO A 20 -17.01 18.40 -25.31
C PRO A 20 -17.92 19.06 -24.28
N LYS A 21 -19.02 19.67 -24.75
CA LYS A 21 -20.10 20.17 -23.89
C LYS A 21 -20.80 18.97 -23.27
N ILE A 22 -20.48 18.71 -22.00
CA ILE A 22 -21.20 17.74 -21.16
C ILE A 22 -22.62 18.28 -20.95
N ASP A 23 -23.61 17.47 -21.34
CA ASP A 23 -25.04 17.78 -21.27
C ASP A 23 -25.47 18.00 -19.80
N ASP A 24 -26.42 18.90 -19.59
CA ASP A 24 -26.85 19.28 -18.23
C ASP A 24 -27.60 18.13 -17.52
N GLN A 25 -28.10 17.13 -18.27
CA GLN A 25 -28.62 15.87 -17.73
C GLN A 25 -27.53 14.98 -17.11
N ASP A 26 -26.33 14.93 -17.68
CA ASP A 26 -25.21 14.18 -17.08
C ASP A 26 -24.76 14.84 -15.77
N LYS A 27 -24.84 16.17 -15.68
CA LYS A 27 -24.56 16.90 -14.44
C LYS A 27 -25.61 16.66 -13.36
N GLU A 28 -26.87 16.42 -13.71
CA GLU A 28 -27.92 16.03 -12.77
C GLU A 28 -27.79 14.57 -12.30
N ILE A 29 -27.37 13.63 -13.16
CA ILE A 29 -27.02 12.26 -12.75
C ILE A 29 -25.82 12.31 -11.79
N ILE A 30 -24.80 13.11 -12.10
CA ILE A 30 -23.62 13.33 -11.24
C ILE A 30 -24.01 14.02 -9.92
N ASN A 31 -24.96 14.95 -9.93
CA ASN A 31 -25.42 15.68 -8.74
C ASN A 31 -26.43 14.91 -7.87
N ASN A 32 -27.21 13.99 -8.45
CA ASN A 32 -28.07 13.06 -7.70
C ASN A 32 -27.27 11.95 -7.02
N ILE A 33 -25.99 11.78 -7.38
CA ILE A 33 -24.99 11.05 -6.59
C ILE A 33 -24.36 12.03 -5.58
N LYS A 34 -25.15 12.63 -4.69
CA LYS A 34 -24.65 13.42 -3.53
C LYS A 34 -24.96 12.72 -2.20
N PRO A 35 -24.04 12.78 -1.23
CA PRO A 35 -22.73 12.14 -1.25
C PRO A 35 -22.87 10.70 -0.77
N ILE A 36 -22.53 9.70 -1.58
CA ILE A 36 -22.00 8.45 -1.00
C ILE A 36 -20.85 8.93 -0.11
N ALA A 37 -20.95 8.69 1.20
CA ALA A 37 -20.02 9.25 2.18
C ALA A 37 -18.61 9.20 1.63
N THR A 38 -18.04 10.38 1.34
CA THR A 38 -16.70 10.59 0.80
C THR A 38 -15.69 10.31 1.89
N ARG A 39 -15.73 9.10 2.43
CA ARG A 39 -14.81 8.62 3.44
C ARG A 39 -14.12 7.40 2.88
N ASN A 40 -12.81 7.53 2.71
CA ASN A 40 -11.97 6.42 2.33
C ASN A 40 -12.13 5.29 3.38
N PRO A 41 -12.44 4.05 2.96
CA PRO A 41 -12.60 2.93 3.87
C PRO A 41 -11.30 2.49 4.58
N GLY A 42 -10.13 2.95 4.16
CA GLY A 42 -8.82 2.46 4.60
C GLY A 42 -8.35 1.27 3.74
N THR A 43 -7.25 0.63 4.12
CA THR A 43 -6.84 -0.62 3.48
C THR A 43 -7.47 -1.83 4.17
N VAL A 44 -7.44 -3.01 3.54
CA VAL A 44 -7.95 -4.25 4.15
C VAL A 44 -7.11 -4.67 5.36
N GLU A 45 -5.81 -4.37 5.33
CA GLU A 45 -4.89 -4.61 6.43
C GLU A 45 -5.24 -3.78 7.66
N ASP A 46 -5.68 -2.53 7.46
CA ASP A 46 -6.15 -1.66 8.55
C ASP A 46 -7.41 -2.22 9.23
N LEU A 47 -8.24 -2.99 8.52
CA LEU A 47 -9.41 -3.68 9.10
C LEU A 47 -8.98 -4.72 10.12
N ASN A 48 -8.07 -5.59 9.68
CA ASN A 48 -7.56 -6.67 10.50
C ASN A 48 -6.65 -6.17 11.60
N LYS A 49 -6.00 -5.01 11.42
CA LYS A 49 -5.15 -4.40 12.43
C LYS A 49 -5.92 -4.10 13.73
N GLN A 50 -7.12 -3.52 13.63
CA GLN A 50 -7.91 -3.20 14.83
C GLN A 50 -8.32 -4.44 15.63
N CYS A 51 -8.65 -5.54 14.94
CA CYS A 51 -8.91 -6.82 15.61
C CYS A 51 -7.62 -7.43 16.18
N LYS A 52 -6.50 -7.35 15.45
CA LYS A 52 -5.20 -7.88 15.86
C LYS A 52 -4.62 -7.16 17.08
N GLU A 53 -4.86 -5.87 17.23
CA GLU A 53 -4.36 -5.07 18.36
C GLU A 53 -5.01 -5.43 19.71
N ILE A 54 -6.19 -6.06 19.71
CA ILE A 54 -6.88 -6.49 20.95
C ILE A 54 -6.27 -7.80 21.48
N PHE A 55 -5.71 -8.64 20.60
CA PHE A 55 -5.13 -9.91 21.03
C PHE A 55 -3.84 -9.68 21.83
N PRO A 56 -3.73 -10.25 23.05
CA PRO A 56 -2.51 -10.12 23.83
C PRO A 56 -1.36 -10.81 23.09
N SER A 57 -0.24 -10.11 22.96
CA SER A 57 0.99 -10.71 22.46
C SER A 57 1.65 -11.48 23.59
N ASN A 58 1.76 -12.80 23.44
CA ASN A 58 2.51 -13.62 24.38
C ASN A 58 3.99 -13.26 24.27
N PHE A 59 4.56 -12.79 25.36
CA PHE A 59 5.98 -12.50 25.46
C PHE A 59 6.62 -13.47 26.46
N GLU A 60 7.72 -14.09 26.05
CA GLU A 60 8.50 -14.99 26.88
C GLU A 60 9.89 -14.39 27.10
N GLY A 61 10.41 -14.49 28.33
CA GLY A 61 11.75 -14.04 28.67
C GLY A 61 11.86 -12.54 28.96
N CYS A 62 12.88 -11.87 28.43
CA CYS A 62 13.15 -10.44 28.66
C CYS A 62 13.58 -9.75 27.36
N ARG A 63 12.96 -8.61 27.03
CA ARG A 63 13.29 -7.80 25.85
C ARG A 63 13.64 -6.39 26.30
N LEU A 64 14.91 -6.02 26.15
CA LEU A 64 15.42 -4.69 26.45
C LEU A 64 15.54 -3.92 25.15
N ILE A 65 14.94 -2.72 25.09
CA ILE A 65 14.97 -1.85 23.91
C ILE A 65 15.56 -0.51 24.34
N PHE A 66 16.71 -0.16 23.78
CA PHE A 66 17.34 1.14 23.97
C PHE A 66 17.17 1.95 22.69
N ASN A 67 16.29 2.95 22.73
CA ASN A 67 16.05 3.85 21.60
C ASN A 67 16.73 5.19 21.87
N LYS A 68 17.65 5.58 20.99
CA LYS A 68 18.33 6.87 21.01
C LYS A 68 18.02 7.63 19.73
N GLY A 69 17.25 8.70 19.85
CA GLY A 69 17.09 9.68 18.78
C GLY A 69 18.35 10.53 18.66
N LEU A 70 19.05 10.45 17.52
CA LEU A 70 20.17 11.36 17.23
C LEU A 70 19.67 12.67 16.62
N SER A 71 18.53 12.61 15.93
CA SER A 71 17.83 13.76 15.33
C SER A 71 16.34 13.45 15.22
N ASN A 72 15.51 14.45 14.91
CA ASN A 72 14.08 14.25 14.62
C ASN A 72 13.86 13.27 13.45
N HIS A 73 14.81 13.22 12.51
CA HIS A 73 14.76 12.37 11.34
C HIS A 73 15.49 11.04 11.51
N PHE A 74 16.30 10.87 12.56
CA PHE A 74 17.18 9.70 12.68
C PHE A 74 17.17 9.14 14.10
N GLN A 75 16.71 7.90 14.21
CA GLN A 75 16.61 7.16 15.46
C GLN A 75 17.37 5.86 15.34
N VAL A 76 18.09 5.52 16.40
CA VAL A 76 18.84 4.28 16.52
C VAL A 76 18.22 3.47 17.65
N SER A 77 18.04 2.17 17.44
CA SER A 77 17.46 1.24 18.38
C SER A 77 18.41 0.06 18.61
N HIS A 78 18.62 -0.30 19.87
CA HIS A 78 19.31 -1.52 20.25
C HIS A 78 18.32 -2.42 20.98
N THR A 79 17.96 -3.55 20.39
CA THR A 79 17.07 -4.52 21.01
C THR A 79 17.86 -5.74 21.43
N VAL A 80 17.86 -6.05 22.73
CA VAL A 80 18.38 -7.31 23.27
C VAL A 80 17.18 -8.17 23.64
N ASN A 81 17.03 -9.31 22.98
CA ASN A 81 16.00 -10.28 23.28
C ASN A 81 16.63 -11.49 23.99
N MET A 82 16.07 -11.88 25.12
CA MET A 82 16.47 -13.04 25.92
C MET A 82 15.23 -13.92 26.08
N SER A 83 14.99 -14.84 25.15
CA SER A 83 13.90 -15.80 25.24
C SER A 83 14.32 -17.16 24.68
N ASN A 84 13.59 -18.20 25.04
CA ASN A 84 13.86 -19.55 24.53
C ASN A 84 13.03 -19.83 23.25
N ALA A 85 11.84 -19.24 23.14
CA ALA A 85 10.96 -19.38 21.98
C ALA A 85 11.38 -18.56 20.74
N THR A 86 12.07 -17.42 20.92
CA THR A 86 12.60 -16.59 19.83
C THR A 86 14.12 -16.55 19.96
N PRO A 87 14.90 -16.57 18.87
CA PRO A 87 16.35 -16.53 18.97
C PRO A 87 16.81 -15.39 19.90
N ALA A 88 17.43 -15.77 21.02
CA ALA A 88 18.06 -14.82 21.92
C ALA A 88 19.20 -14.14 21.16
N GLY A 89 19.23 -12.82 21.22
CA GLY A 89 20.14 -12.08 20.38
C GLY A 89 20.04 -10.58 20.53
N TYR A 90 21.04 -9.93 19.95
CA TYR A 90 21.09 -8.50 19.80
C TYR A 90 20.63 -8.13 18.40
N ARG A 91 19.82 -7.09 18.28
CA ARG A 91 19.38 -6.53 17.00
C ARG A 91 19.66 -5.04 17.01
N PHE A 92 20.38 -4.58 16.01
CA PHE A 92 20.64 -3.18 15.78
C PHE A 92 19.65 -2.65 14.75
N GLY A 93 18.79 -1.73 15.17
CA GLY A 93 17.79 -1.09 14.34
C GLY A 93 18.12 0.37 14.08
N VAL A 94 17.81 0.84 12.89
CA VAL A 94 17.88 2.25 12.50
C VAL A 94 16.55 2.61 11.84
N THR A 95 16.02 3.77 12.23
CA THR A 95 14.83 4.37 11.66
C THR A 95 15.17 5.75 11.16
N TYR A 96 15.03 5.96 9.86
CA TYR A 96 15.10 7.26 9.23
C TYR A 96 13.71 7.70 8.78
N VAL A 97 13.35 8.93 9.13
CA VAL A 97 12.10 9.57 8.73
C VAL A 97 12.48 10.78 7.89
N GLY A 98 11.98 10.85 6.66
CA GLY A 98 12.27 11.93 5.74
C GLY A 98 11.61 13.25 6.13
N THR A 99 11.95 14.30 5.40
CA THR A 99 11.49 15.67 5.67
C THR A 99 10.16 16.02 4.99
N ASN A 100 9.68 15.17 4.06
CA ASN A 100 8.46 15.48 3.31
C ASN A 100 7.24 15.10 4.16
N ILE A 101 6.71 16.11 4.86
CA ILE A 101 5.51 16.00 5.67
C ILE A 101 4.30 16.17 4.75
N VAL A 102 3.59 15.08 4.47
CA VAL A 102 2.41 15.06 3.58
C VAL A 102 1.12 15.26 4.38
N GLY A 103 1.16 15.05 5.69
CA GLY A 103 0.03 15.25 6.60
C GLY A 103 0.45 15.35 8.06
N PRO A 104 -0.50 15.60 8.98
CA PRO A 104 -0.21 15.70 10.40
C PRO A 104 0.32 14.35 10.93
N GLY A 105 1.61 14.30 11.25
CA GLY A 105 2.27 13.11 11.78
C GLY A 105 2.73 12.08 10.73
N GLU A 106 2.54 12.33 9.43
CA GLU A 106 3.02 11.45 8.36
C GLU A 106 4.15 12.14 7.59
N ALA A 107 5.38 11.64 7.78
CA ALA A 107 6.57 12.12 7.09
C ALA A 107 7.20 10.98 6.28
N TYR A 108 7.57 11.25 5.03
CA TYR A 108 8.08 10.27 4.07
C TYR A 108 9.40 10.74 3.43
N PRO A 109 10.25 9.83 2.94
CA PRO A 109 10.21 8.37 3.11
C PRO A 109 10.50 7.93 4.55
N ILE A 110 9.98 6.78 4.96
CA ILE A 110 10.38 6.10 6.20
C ILE A 110 11.24 4.91 5.81
N LEU A 111 12.48 4.88 6.29
CA LEU A 111 13.40 3.77 6.11
C LEU A 111 13.62 3.12 7.47
N LEU A 112 13.34 1.83 7.54
CA LEU A 112 13.55 1.00 8.70
C LEU A 112 14.54 -0.08 8.29
N GLY A 113 15.63 -0.23 9.04
CA GLY A 113 16.59 -1.29 8.82
C GLY A 113 16.95 -1.91 10.16
N ASP A 114 16.91 -3.22 10.27
CA ASP A 114 17.39 -3.95 11.43
C ASP A 114 18.35 -5.06 11.01
N ILE A 115 19.42 -5.24 11.79
CA ILE A 115 20.45 -6.23 11.52
C ILE A 115 20.79 -6.99 12.80
N ASP A 116 20.93 -8.30 12.63
CA ASP A 116 21.35 -9.23 13.66
C ASP A 116 22.84 -9.62 13.43
N PRO A 117 23.63 -9.91 14.48
CA PRO A 117 25.03 -10.33 14.37
C PRO A 117 25.27 -11.55 13.47
N SER A 118 24.26 -12.40 13.29
CA SER A 118 24.31 -13.56 12.39
C SER A 118 24.19 -13.20 10.90
N GLY A 119 24.06 -11.91 10.56
CA GLY A 119 23.92 -11.44 9.19
C GLY A 119 22.49 -11.49 8.66
N ASN A 120 21.49 -11.62 9.54
CA ASN A 120 20.10 -11.43 9.15
C ASN A 120 19.81 -9.93 9.10
N LEU A 121 19.34 -9.44 7.96
CA LEU A 121 19.01 -8.04 7.74
C LEU A 121 17.55 -7.96 7.29
N ASN A 122 16.76 -7.12 7.94
CA ASN A 122 15.42 -6.77 7.48
C ASN A 122 15.38 -5.27 7.18
N ALA A 123 15.06 -4.93 5.95
CA ALA A 123 14.93 -3.58 5.46
C ALA A 123 13.50 -3.33 5.01
N ASN A 124 12.91 -2.23 5.46
CA ASN A 124 11.55 -1.83 5.13
C ASN A 124 11.54 -0.34 4.77
N ILE A 125 11.13 -0.06 3.54
CA ILE A 125 11.12 1.26 2.93
C ILE A 125 9.67 1.60 2.62
N ILE A 126 9.16 2.65 3.24
CA ILE A 126 7.81 3.16 3.00
C ILE A 126 7.94 4.53 2.35
N HIS A 127 7.46 4.65 1.12
CA HIS A 127 7.52 5.90 0.38
C HIS A 127 6.17 6.21 -0.26
N GLN A 128 5.81 7.48 -0.23
CA GLN A 128 4.60 7.99 -0.84
C GLN A 128 4.98 8.72 -2.13
N PHE A 129 4.84 8.05 -3.27
CA PHE A 129 5.14 8.63 -4.59
C PHE A 129 4.10 9.69 -5.00
N HIS A 130 2.86 9.54 -4.52
CA HIS A 130 1.77 10.47 -4.80
C HIS A 130 0.88 10.64 -3.57
N PRO A 131 0.14 11.75 -3.39
CA PRO A 131 -0.76 11.93 -2.25
C PRO A 131 -1.76 10.78 -2.04
N ARG A 132 -2.05 10.02 -3.11
CA ARG A 132 -2.95 8.87 -3.12
C ARG A 132 -2.24 7.51 -3.25
N LEU A 133 -0.95 7.48 -3.59
CA LEU A 133 -0.20 6.24 -3.83
C LEU A 133 0.93 6.09 -2.80
N LYS A 134 0.78 5.12 -1.90
CA LYS A 134 1.80 4.71 -0.94
C LYS A 134 2.40 3.39 -1.41
N SER A 135 3.72 3.25 -1.35
CA SER A 135 4.42 2.01 -1.67
C SER A 135 5.29 1.62 -0.50
N LYS A 136 5.33 0.32 -0.23
CA LYS A 136 6.10 -0.30 0.84
C LYS A 136 6.93 -1.43 0.25
N LEU A 137 8.22 -1.38 0.44
CA LEU A 137 9.16 -2.41 0.04
C LEU A 137 9.75 -3.02 1.30
N VAL A 138 9.65 -4.33 1.45
CA VAL A 138 10.26 -5.09 2.55
C VAL A 138 11.22 -6.10 1.93
N ALA A 139 12.49 -6.06 2.33
CA ALA A 139 13.50 -7.01 1.91
C ALA A 139 14.11 -7.66 3.15
N GLN A 140 14.21 -8.99 3.14
CA GLN A 140 14.83 -9.77 4.20
C GLN A 140 15.98 -10.59 3.61
N PHE A 141 17.16 -10.36 4.15
CA PHE A 141 18.35 -11.13 3.86
C PHE A 141 18.66 -12.03 5.04
N GLN A 142 18.91 -13.31 4.75
CA GLN A 142 19.29 -14.32 5.73
C GLN A 142 20.43 -15.14 5.13
N ASN A 143 21.47 -15.41 5.92
CA ASN A 143 22.65 -16.19 5.51
C ASN A 143 23.24 -15.74 4.15
N ASN A 144 23.38 -14.41 3.98
CA ASN A 144 23.92 -13.79 2.76
C ASN A 144 23.11 -14.04 1.47
N LYS A 145 21.84 -14.41 1.60
CA LYS A 145 20.88 -14.57 0.49
C LYS A 145 19.64 -13.73 0.73
N CYS A 146 19.04 -13.21 -0.34
CA CYS A 146 17.71 -12.59 -0.26
C CYS A 146 16.69 -13.70 -0.01
N ALA A 147 16.16 -13.79 1.21
CA ALA A 147 15.23 -14.84 1.63
C ALA A 147 13.79 -14.44 1.36
N ALA A 148 13.45 -13.17 1.56
CA ALA A 148 12.14 -12.65 1.22
C ALA A 148 12.23 -11.25 0.62
N PHE A 149 11.41 -11.01 -0.40
CA PHE A 149 11.23 -9.70 -1.01
C PHE A 149 9.74 -9.46 -1.18
N GLN A 150 9.22 -8.38 -0.60
CA GLN A 150 7.83 -8.00 -0.67
C GLN A 150 7.71 -6.56 -1.14
N LEU A 151 6.86 -6.33 -2.14
CA LEU A 151 6.52 -5.02 -2.65
C LEU A 151 5.01 -4.85 -2.55
N ALA A 152 4.56 -3.97 -1.68
CA ALA A 152 3.17 -3.56 -1.56
C ALA A 152 2.99 -2.14 -2.12
N SER A 153 1.90 -1.93 -2.85
CA SER A 153 1.48 -0.62 -3.34
C SER A 153 0.02 -0.40 -3.04
N ASP A 154 -0.26 0.61 -2.23
CA ASP A 154 -1.57 1.00 -1.75
C ASP A 154 -2.01 2.28 -2.47
N TYR A 155 -3.09 2.19 -3.23
CA TYR A 155 -3.74 3.32 -3.85
C TYR A 155 -5.04 3.66 -3.12
N LYS A 156 -5.02 4.81 -2.44
CA LYS A 156 -6.10 5.35 -1.63
C LYS A 156 -6.86 6.41 -2.43
N ALA A 157 -8.02 6.05 -2.97
CA ALA A 157 -8.94 7.01 -3.58
C ALA A 157 -9.92 7.58 -2.55
N GLU A 158 -10.84 8.43 -2.99
CA GLU A 158 -11.81 9.07 -2.08
C GLU A 158 -12.90 8.11 -1.60
N THR A 159 -13.32 7.17 -2.46
CA THR A 159 -14.45 6.24 -2.21
C THR A 159 -14.06 4.76 -2.21
N TYR A 160 -12.86 4.44 -2.68
CA TYR A 160 -12.31 3.09 -2.71
C TYR A 160 -10.81 3.10 -2.40
N THR A 161 -10.29 1.96 -2.01
CA THR A 161 -8.86 1.71 -1.82
C THR A 161 -8.54 0.39 -2.47
N THR A 162 -7.48 0.37 -3.28
CA THR A 162 -6.94 -0.85 -3.87
C THR A 162 -5.50 -1.01 -3.43
N SER A 163 -5.12 -2.21 -3.04
CA SER A 163 -3.74 -2.54 -2.69
C SER A 163 -3.28 -3.75 -3.48
N CYS A 164 -2.01 -3.73 -3.89
CA CYS A 164 -1.38 -4.83 -4.59
C CYS A 164 -0.09 -5.16 -3.86
N THR A 165 0.02 -6.41 -3.40
CA THR A 165 1.17 -6.93 -2.68
C THR A 165 1.79 -8.08 -3.46
N LEU A 166 3.06 -7.95 -3.77
CA LEU A 166 3.86 -8.93 -4.46
C LEU A 166 4.87 -9.49 -3.46
N VAL A 167 4.99 -10.80 -3.35
CA VAL A 167 5.88 -11.49 -2.41
C VAL A 167 6.70 -12.54 -3.16
N ASN A 168 8.02 -12.51 -2.95
CA ASN A 168 9.00 -13.46 -3.47
C ASN A 168 8.86 -13.72 -4.97
N ILE A 169 8.74 -12.64 -5.76
CA ILE A 169 8.73 -12.74 -7.22
C ILE A 169 10.12 -13.16 -7.69
N ASP A 170 10.20 -14.36 -8.24
CA ASP A 170 11.34 -14.84 -8.99
C ASP A 170 10.95 -14.94 -10.47
N ILE A 171 11.49 -14.02 -11.28
CA ILE A 171 11.26 -13.96 -12.73
C ILE A 171 11.88 -15.17 -13.42
N VAL A 172 12.99 -15.70 -12.89
CA VAL A 172 13.76 -16.80 -13.50
C VAL A 172 13.02 -18.12 -13.29
N ASN A 173 12.60 -18.39 -12.06
CA ASN A 173 11.89 -19.61 -11.71
C ASN A 173 10.37 -19.52 -11.93
N LYS A 174 9.87 -18.37 -12.40
CA LYS A 174 8.44 -18.05 -12.55
C LYS A 174 7.66 -18.46 -11.31
N SER A 175 8.12 -17.98 -10.15
CA SER A 175 7.44 -18.19 -8.87
C SER A 175 7.18 -16.85 -8.19
N GLY A 176 6.15 -16.85 -7.33
CA GLY A 176 5.80 -15.68 -6.56
C GLY A 176 4.36 -15.74 -6.07
N ILE A 177 4.04 -14.83 -5.17
CA ILE A 177 2.68 -14.62 -4.68
C ILE A 177 2.30 -13.19 -5.03
N ALA A 178 1.14 -13.02 -5.64
CA ALA A 178 0.51 -11.74 -5.88
C ALA A 178 -0.81 -11.71 -5.13
N VAL A 179 -1.00 -10.71 -4.28
CA VAL A 179 -2.24 -10.49 -3.53
C VAL A 179 -2.78 -9.13 -3.92
N GLY A 180 -3.99 -9.10 -4.44
CA GLY A 180 -4.74 -7.88 -4.73
C GLY A 180 -5.89 -7.74 -3.74
N HIS A 181 -6.02 -6.57 -3.13
CA HIS A 181 -7.17 -6.24 -2.31
C HIS A 181 -7.89 -5.04 -2.91
N PHE A 182 -9.22 -5.08 -2.88
CA PHE A 182 -10.06 -3.98 -3.30
C PHE A 182 -11.13 -3.75 -2.24
N LEU A 183 -11.24 -2.53 -1.73
CA LEU A 183 -12.20 -2.16 -0.69
C LEU A 183 -12.94 -0.89 -1.12
N LYS A 184 -14.27 -0.93 -1.17
CA LYS A 184 -15.12 0.19 -1.60
C LYS A 184 -16.18 0.50 -0.54
N ASN A 185 -16.38 1.78 -0.28
CA ASN A 185 -17.53 2.23 0.52
C ASN A 185 -18.78 2.29 -0.38
N LEU A 186 -19.83 1.53 -0.03
CA LEU A 186 -21.12 1.57 -0.74
C LEU A 186 -22.15 2.45 -0.03
N THR A 187 -22.05 2.55 1.30
CA THR A 187 -22.99 3.30 2.14
C THR A 187 -22.20 3.88 3.32
N PRO A 188 -22.62 5.00 3.95
CA PRO A 188 -21.89 5.58 5.08
C PRO A 188 -21.52 4.63 6.23
N LYS A 189 -22.21 3.50 6.34
CA LYS A 189 -22.02 2.46 7.38
C LYS A 189 -21.52 1.11 6.85
N LEU A 190 -21.45 0.92 5.52
CA LEU A 190 -21.16 -0.37 4.89
C LEU A 190 -19.99 -0.23 3.91
N ASP A 191 -18.96 -1.05 4.12
CA ASP A 191 -17.84 -1.21 3.20
C ASP A 191 -17.78 -2.67 2.74
N LEU A 192 -17.56 -2.87 1.44
CA LEU A 192 -17.38 -4.18 0.84
C LEU A 192 -15.97 -4.28 0.28
N GLY A 193 -15.31 -5.41 0.53
CA GLY A 193 -13.99 -5.70 0.03
C GLY A 193 -13.88 -7.09 -0.56
N CYS A 194 -12.92 -7.26 -1.44
CA CYS A 194 -12.49 -8.56 -1.94
C CYS A 194 -10.97 -8.65 -1.91
N GLU A 195 -10.48 -9.86 -1.73
CA GLU A 195 -9.07 -10.21 -1.77
C GLU A 195 -8.89 -11.36 -2.76
N VAL A 196 -7.83 -11.24 -3.56
CA VAL A 196 -7.43 -12.27 -4.51
C VAL A 196 -5.97 -12.56 -4.27
N ALA A 197 -5.65 -13.76 -3.81
CA ALA A 197 -4.29 -14.22 -3.61
C ALA A 197 -3.96 -15.28 -4.67
N CYS A 198 -3.08 -14.92 -5.61
CA CYS A 198 -2.56 -15.80 -6.65
C CYS A 198 -1.14 -16.23 -6.25
N GLN A 199 -0.95 -17.51 -5.97
CA GLN A 199 0.36 -18.12 -5.82
C GLN A 199 0.71 -18.90 -7.08
N TYR A 200 1.83 -18.57 -7.72
CA TYR A 200 2.34 -19.26 -8.88
C TYR A 200 3.74 -19.80 -8.58
N GLY A 201 4.05 -21.01 -9.08
CA GLY A 201 5.39 -21.58 -8.91
C GLY A 201 5.47 -23.05 -9.30
N PRO A 202 6.67 -23.53 -9.69
CA PRO A 202 6.90 -24.91 -10.14
C PRO A 202 6.75 -25.94 -9.03
N GLN A 203 6.70 -25.50 -7.76
CA GLN A 203 6.50 -26.35 -6.59
C GLN A 203 5.01 -26.69 -6.34
N ILE A 204 4.09 -26.12 -7.13
CA ILE A 204 2.65 -26.32 -6.99
C ILE A 204 2.20 -27.38 -8.01
N PRO A 205 1.51 -28.45 -7.57
CA PRO A 205 1.14 -29.58 -8.44
C PRO A 205 0.30 -29.23 -9.68
N GLN A 206 -0.36 -28.06 -9.70
CA GLN A 206 -1.28 -27.61 -10.76
C GLN A 206 -0.82 -26.31 -11.45
N GLY A 207 0.39 -25.82 -11.17
CA GLY A 207 0.99 -24.64 -11.82
C GLY A 207 0.59 -23.27 -11.24
N SER A 208 -0.58 -23.14 -10.64
CA SER A 208 -1.00 -21.94 -9.88
C SER A 208 -2.17 -22.25 -8.95
N VAL A 209 -2.18 -21.65 -7.76
CA VAL A 209 -3.32 -21.68 -6.83
C VAL A 209 -3.82 -20.26 -6.65
N THR A 210 -5.11 -20.05 -6.85
CA THR A 210 -5.76 -18.77 -6.60
C THR A 210 -6.80 -18.93 -5.52
N ALA A 211 -6.68 -18.16 -4.45
CA ALA A 211 -7.68 -18.02 -3.41
C ALA A 211 -8.40 -16.68 -3.58
N TYR A 212 -9.72 -16.70 -3.42
CA TYR A 212 -10.56 -15.51 -3.42
C TYR A 212 -11.25 -15.44 -2.07
N SER A 213 -11.27 -14.26 -1.47
CA SER A 213 -11.96 -13.98 -0.23
C SER A 213 -12.83 -12.74 -0.39
N ALA A 214 -14.00 -12.77 0.24
CA ALA A 214 -14.87 -11.61 0.35
C ALA A 214 -14.85 -11.11 1.80
N SER A 215 -14.78 -9.78 1.95
CA SER A 215 -14.81 -9.14 3.26
C SER A 215 -15.90 -8.08 3.32
N ILE A 216 -16.61 -8.03 4.43
CA ILE A 216 -17.68 -7.06 4.67
C ILE A 216 -17.40 -6.36 5.98
N ARG A 217 -17.51 -5.03 5.99
CA ARG A 217 -17.42 -4.22 7.21
C ARG A 217 -18.68 -3.40 7.43
N TYR A 218 -19.31 -3.62 8.57
CA TYR A 218 -20.44 -2.83 9.03
C TYR A 218 -20.05 -2.01 10.26
N LYS A 219 -20.11 -0.67 10.16
CA LYS A 219 -19.82 0.26 11.26
C LYS A 219 -21.10 0.71 11.94
N ARG A 220 -21.36 0.19 13.15
CA ARG A 220 -22.34 0.76 14.09
C ARG A 220 -21.58 1.52 15.17
N SER A 221 -22.22 2.52 15.78
CA SER A 221 -21.64 3.58 16.62
C SER A 221 -20.45 3.24 17.52
N ASN A 222 -20.26 1.98 17.96
CA ASN A 222 -19.12 1.52 18.75
C ASN A 222 -18.66 0.06 18.44
N ILE A 223 -19.14 -0.59 17.37
CA ILE A 223 -18.84 -2.01 17.05
C ILE A 223 -18.65 -2.18 15.54
N MET A 224 -17.55 -2.85 15.14
CA MET A 224 -17.30 -3.25 13.76
C MET A 224 -17.32 -4.77 13.64
N PHE A 225 -18.12 -5.28 12.71
CA PHE A 225 -18.13 -6.70 12.35
C PHE A 225 -17.31 -6.90 11.08
N HIS A 226 -16.44 -7.93 11.10
CA HIS A 226 -15.67 -8.40 9.95
C HIS A 226 -15.84 -9.91 9.86
N ASN A 227 -16.25 -10.39 8.69
CA ASN A 227 -16.31 -11.81 8.36
C ASN A 227 -15.44 -12.02 7.12
N ASN A 228 -14.68 -13.11 7.13
CA ASN A 228 -13.80 -13.53 6.05
C ASN A 228 -14.14 -15.00 5.76
N GLU A 229 -14.71 -15.25 4.58
CA GLU A 229 -14.98 -16.58 4.02
C GLU A 229 -13.91 -16.94 2.97
#